data_AF-A0A4Q6AJ29-F1
#
_entry.id   AF-A0A4Q6AJ29-F1
#
_cell.length_a   1.000
_cell.length_b   1.000
_cell.length_c   1.000
_cell.angle_alpha   90.00
_cell.angle_beta   90.00
_cell.angle_gamma   90.00
#
_symmetry.space_group_name_H-M   'P 1'
#
loop_
_entity.id
_entity.type
_entity.pdbx_description
1 polymer ?
#
loop_
_entity_poly.entity_id
_entity_poly.type
_entity_poly.pdbx_seq_one_letter_code
_entity_poly.pdbx_strand_id
1 'polypeptide(L)'
;TARLQRFQIDQPLAVIVKNARSRLTCFWFNLANVSASGVGISYRGNGFIPYQIGDILQLTVDLTSVVFSRPIHITVVVRRKVEKRVSENGRDVSETFFGAEIVKGDELHNAVWLEGLSRLGDPFKQDDQSGRKAR
;
A
#
# COMPACT_ATOMS: atom_id res chain seq x y z
N THR A 1 14.77 1.02 19.65
CA THR A 1 14.33 1.90 18.53
C THR A 1 12.84 2.08 18.61
N ALA A 2 12.34 3.31 18.66
CA ALA A 2 10.91 3.58 18.75
C ALA A 2 10.19 3.02 17.50
N ARG A 3 9.08 2.29 17.70
CA ARG A 3 8.28 1.74 16.60
C ARG A 3 7.48 2.89 15.98
N LEU A 4 7.78 3.22 14.72
CA LEU A 4 7.06 4.25 13.98
C LEU A 4 5.56 3.91 13.91
N GLN A 5 4.72 4.94 14.06
CA GLN A 5 3.27 4.81 13.98
C GLN A 5 2.86 4.23 12.61
N ARG A 6 1.92 3.27 12.64
CA ARG A 6 1.32 2.67 11.44
C ARG A 6 -0.13 3.08 11.33
N PHE A 7 -0.51 3.61 10.19
CA PHE A 7 -1.90 3.94 9.87
C PHE A 7 -2.53 2.73 9.18
N GLN A 8 -3.67 2.28 9.69
CA GLN A 8 -4.47 1.27 9.01
C GLN A 8 -5.25 1.92 7.88
N ILE A 9 -5.43 1.16 6.79
CA ILE A 9 -6.24 1.59 5.66
C ILE A 9 -7.51 0.76 5.70
N ASP A 10 -8.62 1.41 6.04
CA ASP A 10 -9.92 0.73 6.23
C ASP A 10 -10.65 0.46 4.91
N GLN A 11 -10.32 1.21 3.86
CA GLN A 11 -10.89 1.03 2.53
C GLN A 11 -9.93 0.22 1.64
N PRO A 12 -10.44 -0.71 0.81
CA PRO A 12 -9.58 -1.47 -0.09
C PRO A 12 -8.94 -0.56 -1.14
N LEU A 13 -7.66 -0.25 -0.96
CA LEU A 13 -6.87 0.54 -1.91
C LEU A 13 -5.96 -0.40 -2.70
N ALA A 14 -6.13 -0.39 -4.02
CA ALA A 14 -5.40 -1.28 -4.90
C ALA A 14 -3.94 -0.82 -5.07
N VAL A 15 -3.02 -1.77 -5.00
CA VAL A 15 -1.58 -1.57 -5.19
C VAL A 15 -1.11 -2.55 -6.26
N ILE A 16 -0.45 -2.04 -7.29
CA ILE A 16 0.24 -2.89 -8.26
C ILE A 16 1.59 -3.26 -7.69
N VAL A 17 1.88 -4.56 -7.63
CA VAL A 17 3.12 -5.10 -7.08
C VAL A 17 3.85 -5.89 -8.16
N LYS A 18 5.10 -5.51 -8.39
CA LYS A 18 6.00 -6.17 -9.33
C LYS A 18 7.29 -6.54 -8.63
N ASN A 19 7.80 -7.75 -8.80
CA ASN A 19 9.15 -8.08 -8.36
C ASN A 19 10.17 -7.39 -9.26
N ALA A 20 11.14 -6.68 -8.67
CA ALA A 20 12.14 -5.90 -9.42
C ALA A 20 13.00 -6.76 -10.38
N ARG A 21 13.12 -8.06 -10.10
CA ARG A 21 13.85 -9.04 -10.92
C ARG A 21 12.96 -9.74 -11.96
N SER A 22 11.64 -9.65 -11.83
CA SER A 22 10.70 -10.25 -12.79
C SER A 22 10.30 -9.25 -13.86
N ARG A 23 10.35 -9.67 -15.13
CA ARG A 23 9.99 -8.80 -16.26
C ARG A 23 8.49 -8.82 -16.57
N LEU A 24 7.78 -9.90 -16.25
CA LEU A 24 6.47 -10.20 -16.84
C LEU A 24 5.32 -10.31 -15.85
N THR A 25 5.60 -10.46 -14.55
CA THR A 25 4.55 -10.73 -13.55
C THR A 25 4.28 -9.51 -12.68
N CYS A 26 3.05 -9.01 -12.77
CA CYS A 26 2.50 -7.98 -11.90
C CYS A 26 1.25 -8.54 -11.23
N PHE A 27 1.00 -8.14 -10.00
CA PHE A 27 -0.13 -8.60 -9.22
C PHE A 27 -0.81 -7.43 -8.53
N TRP A 28 -2.13 -7.54 -8.37
CA TRP A 28 -2.92 -6.58 -7.62
C TRP A 28 -3.03 -7.02 -6.17
N PHE A 29 -2.70 -6.10 -5.26
CA PHE A 29 -2.77 -6.27 -3.82
C PHE A 29 -3.66 -5.18 -3.23
N ASN A 30 -4.10 -5.37 -1.99
CA ASN A 30 -4.69 -4.34 -1.17
C ASN A 30 -3.63 -3.72 -0.27
N LEU A 31 -3.65 -2.40 -0.13
CA LEU A 31 -2.89 -1.69 0.89
C LEU A 31 -3.58 -1.88 2.23
N ALA A 32 -2.90 -2.52 3.19
CA ALA A 32 -3.45 -2.81 4.51
C ALA A 32 -3.02 -1.77 5.56
N ASN A 33 -1.75 -1.37 5.53
CA ASN A 33 -1.25 -0.30 6.40
C ASN A 33 -0.04 0.40 5.81
N VAL A 34 0.22 1.60 6.30
CA VAL A 34 1.34 2.45 5.86
C VAL A 34 2.03 3.11 7.05
N SER A 35 3.30 3.43 6.85
CA SER A 35 4.13 4.20 7.78
C SER A 35 5.22 4.92 7.00
N ALA A 36 5.96 5.79 7.68
CA ALA A 36 7.07 6.52 7.06
C ALA A 36 8.14 5.59 6.44
N SER A 37 8.35 4.39 7.00
CA SER A 37 9.44 3.49 6.58
C SER A 37 8.97 2.18 5.94
N GLY A 38 7.66 1.97 5.77
CA GLY A 38 7.16 0.66 5.38
C GLY A 38 5.69 0.61 5.08
N VAL A 39 5.32 -0.45 4.38
CA VAL A 39 3.96 -0.73 3.91
C VAL A 39 3.57 -2.16 4.24
N GLY A 40 2.30 -2.37 4.54
CA GLY A 40 1.65 -3.66 4.59
C GLY A 40 0.76 -3.82 3.39
N ILE A 41 0.97 -4.88 2.61
CA ILE A 41 0.12 -5.24 1.47
C ILE A 41 -0.46 -6.63 1.68
N SER A 42 -1.70 -6.86 1.26
CA SER A 42 -2.35 -8.17 1.34
C SER A 42 -2.92 -8.60 0.00
N TYR A 43 -2.85 -9.90 -0.26
CA TYR A 43 -3.51 -10.54 -1.39
C TYR A 43 -4.53 -11.51 -0.83
N ARG A 44 -5.77 -11.41 -1.31
CA ARG A 44 -6.84 -12.36 -1.04
C ARG A 44 -7.16 -13.09 -2.33
N GLY A 45 -7.05 -14.41 -2.31
CA GLY A 45 -7.33 -15.23 -3.47
C GLY A 45 -6.61 -16.57 -3.41
N ASN A 46 -7.03 -17.48 -4.27
CA ASN A 46 -6.50 -18.84 -4.33
C ASN A 46 -5.32 -18.98 -5.30
N GLY A 47 -4.73 -17.85 -5.73
CA GLY A 47 -3.59 -17.80 -6.64
C GLY A 47 -2.24 -17.95 -5.91
N PHE A 48 -1.25 -18.51 -6.62
CA PHE A 48 0.13 -18.57 -6.13
C PHE A 48 0.80 -17.19 -6.26
N ILE A 49 1.28 -16.66 -5.14
CA ILE A 49 2.13 -15.47 -5.10
C ILE A 49 3.58 -15.90 -4.83
N PRO A 50 4.50 -15.71 -5.78
CA PRO A 50 5.87 -16.24 -5.68
C PRO A 50 6.79 -15.42 -4.75
N TYR A 51 6.28 -14.43 -4.04
CA TYR A 51 7.10 -13.50 -3.26
C TYR A 51 7.54 -14.12 -1.93
N GLN A 52 8.81 -13.88 -1.59
CA GLN A 52 9.49 -14.38 -0.40
C GLN A 52 10.09 -13.24 0.42
N ILE A 53 10.43 -13.54 1.68
CA ILE A 53 11.19 -12.61 2.53
C ILE A 53 12.55 -12.35 1.87
N GLY A 54 12.95 -11.07 1.81
CA GLY A 54 14.16 -10.61 1.13
C GLY A 54 13.95 -10.18 -0.32
N ASP A 55 12.79 -10.47 -0.92
CA ASP A 55 12.50 -10.00 -2.28
C ASP A 55 12.40 -8.47 -2.34
N ILE A 56 12.94 -7.92 -3.42
CA ILE A 56 12.83 -6.51 -3.77
C ILE A 56 11.62 -6.34 -4.69
N LEU A 57 10.65 -5.56 -4.24
CA LEU A 57 9.41 -5.29 -4.96
C LEU A 57 9.31 -3.81 -5.32
N GLN A 58 8.73 -3.54 -6.49
CA GLN A 58 8.30 -2.22 -6.93
C GLN A 58 6.79 -2.14 -6.74
N LEU A 59 6.34 -1.17 -5.97
CA LEU A 59 4.93 -0.91 -5.70
C LEU A 59 4.52 0.38 -6.39
N THR A 60 3.40 0.31 -7.09
CA THR A 60 2.67 1.49 -7.55
C THR A 60 1.43 1.60 -6.70
N VAL A 61 1.42 2.61 -5.83
CA VAL A 61 0.29 2.92 -4.95
C VAL A 61 -0.52 4.01 -5.63
N ASP A 62 -1.74 3.64 -6.02
CA ASP A 62 -2.69 4.57 -6.62
C ASP A 62 -3.69 5.01 -5.54
N LEU A 63 -3.41 6.13 -4.87
CA LEU A 63 -4.37 6.82 -3.99
C LEU A 63 -4.92 8.08 -4.67
N THR A 64 -5.01 8.06 -6.01
CA THR A 64 -5.42 9.24 -6.76
C THR A 64 -6.82 9.67 -6.28
N SER A 65 -6.99 10.98 -6.08
CA SER A 65 -8.23 11.62 -5.59
C SER A 65 -8.54 11.49 -4.09
N VAL A 66 -7.80 10.69 -3.32
CA VAL A 66 -7.95 10.65 -1.84
C VAL A 66 -6.79 11.38 -1.18
N VAL A 67 -5.56 11.11 -1.62
CA VAL A 67 -4.35 11.61 -0.93
C VAL A 67 -3.32 12.19 -1.90
N PHE A 68 -3.19 11.63 -3.11
CA PHE A 68 -2.13 12.00 -4.06
C PHE A 68 -2.67 12.54 -5.39
N SER A 69 -1.93 13.46 -6.00
CA SER A 69 -2.22 14.00 -7.34
C SER A 69 -1.77 13.07 -8.48
N ARG A 70 -0.94 12.07 -8.16
CA ARG A 70 -0.41 11.07 -9.09
C ARG A 70 -0.09 9.76 -8.35
N PRO A 71 -0.05 8.61 -9.04
CA PRO A 71 0.43 7.37 -8.45
C PRO A 71 1.84 7.50 -7.88
N ILE A 72 2.08 6.86 -6.73
CA ILE A 72 3.39 6.85 -6.10
C ILE A 72 4.09 5.53 -6.39
N HIS A 73 5.34 5.63 -6.83
CA HIS A 73 6.21 4.48 -7.05
C HIS A 73 7.25 4.39 -5.95
N ILE A 74 7.24 3.29 -5.19
CA ILE A 74 8.21 2.98 -4.13
C ILE A 74 8.86 1.62 -4.36
N THR A 75 10.13 1.50 -3.99
CA THR A 75 10.83 0.22 -3.95
C THR A 75 10.92 -0.24 -2.50
N VAL A 76 10.54 -1.50 -2.27
CA VAL A 76 10.47 -2.09 -0.94
C VAL A 76 11.19 -3.43 -0.88
N VAL A 77 11.58 -3.84 0.32
CA VAL A 77 12.08 -5.20 0.61
C VAL A 77 11.08 -5.90 1.51
N VAL A 78 10.69 -7.12 1.13
CA VAL A 78 9.81 -7.95 1.97
C VAL A 78 10.55 -8.35 3.24
N ARG A 79 10.01 -7.99 4.40
CA ARG A 79 10.56 -8.34 5.72
C ARG A 79 9.72 -9.36 6.46
N ARG A 80 8.44 -9.47 6.12
CA ARG A 80 7.50 -10.37 6.77
C ARG A 80 6.53 -10.94 5.75
N LYS A 81 6.22 -12.22 5.87
CA LYS A 81 5.15 -12.91 5.16
C LYS A 81 4.27 -13.64 6.18
N VAL A 82 2.96 -13.52 6.06
CA VAL A 82 1.98 -14.22 6.89
C VAL A 82 0.91 -14.77 5.98
N GLU A 83 0.62 -16.06 6.08
CA GLU A 83 -0.47 -16.70 5.35
C GLU A 83 -1.53 -17.16 6.37
N LYS A 84 -2.80 -16.91 6.07
CA LYS A 84 -3.91 -17.39 6.89
C LYS A 84 -5.11 -17.70 6.01
N ARG A 85 -6.02 -18.52 6.53
CA ARG A 85 -7.34 -18.73 5.93
C ARG A 85 -8.33 -17.78 6.59
N VAL A 86 -9.16 -17.15 5.78
CA VAL A 86 -10.25 -16.27 6.20
C VAL A 86 -11.55 -16.79 5.60
N SER A 87 -12.60 -16.83 6.41
CA SER A 87 -13.93 -17.18 5.93
C SER A 87 -14.62 -15.93 5.39
N GLU A 88 -15.02 -15.95 4.13
CA GLU A 88 -15.72 -14.86 3.46
C GLU A 88 -16.97 -15.43 2.77
N ASN A 89 -18.15 -14.95 3.17
CA ASN A 89 -19.44 -15.45 2.68
C ASN A 89 -19.58 -16.98 2.77
N GLY A 90 -19.06 -17.58 3.84
CA GLY A 90 -19.10 -19.03 4.07
C GLY A 90 -18.11 -19.84 3.24
N ARG A 91 -17.16 -19.20 2.54
CA ARG A 91 -16.09 -19.86 1.78
C ARG A 91 -14.74 -19.56 2.42
N ASP A 92 -13.87 -20.56 2.47
CA ASP A 92 -12.48 -20.39 2.90
C ASP A 92 -11.65 -19.77 1.76
N VAL A 93 -11.06 -18.61 2.03
CA VAL A 93 -10.18 -17.89 1.12
C VAL A 93 -8.79 -17.77 1.76
N SER A 94 -7.74 -17.95 0.96
CA SER A 94 -6.38 -17.67 1.42
C SER A 94 -6.10 -16.16 1.42
N GLU A 95 -5.63 -15.64 2.55
CA GLU A 95 -5.07 -14.29 2.65
C GLU A 95 -3.57 -14.39 2.92
N THR A 96 -2.78 -13.76 2.05
CA THR A 96 -1.34 -13.60 2.23
C THR A 96 -1.04 -12.13 2.50
N PHE A 97 -0.42 -11.85 3.65
CA PHE A 97 0.05 -10.53 4.04
C PHE A 97 1.56 -10.43 3.92
N PHE A 98 2.04 -9.33 3.34
CA PHE A 98 3.45 -8.98 3.30
C PHE A 98 3.70 -7.65 4.02
N GLY A 99 4.61 -7.68 4.98
CA GLY A 99 5.18 -6.48 5.57
C GLY A 99 6.47 -6.14 4.84
N ALA A 100 6.55 -4.97 4.22
CA ALA A 100 7.68 -4.54 3.44
C ALA A 100 8.26 -3.20 3.94
N GLU A 101 9.57 -3.08 3.87
CA GLU A 101 10.35 -1.89 4.23
C GLU A 101 10.66 -1.08 2.98
N ILE A 102 10.44 0.24 3.02
CA ILE A 102 10.78 1.14 1.91
C ILE A 102 12.30 1.32 1.88
N VAL A 103 12.94 0.92 0.78
CA VAL A 103 14.41 1.02 0.61
C VAL A 103 14.82 2.08 -0.40
N LYS A 104 13.92 2.46 -1.31
CA LYS A 104 14.13 3.56 -2.24
C LYS A 104 12.79 4.19 -2.61
N GLY A 105 12.62 5.44 -2.23
CA GLY A 105 11.66 6.34 -2.84
C GLY A 105 12.44 7.44 -3.55
N ASP A 106 11.97 7.89 -4.70
CA ASP A 106 12.41 9.18 -5.24
C ASP A 106 12.18 10.26 -4.16
N GLU A 107 13.08 11.22 -4.00
CA GLU A 107 12.96 12.26 -2.96
C GLU A 107 11.61 12.98 -3.06
N LEU A 108 11.16 13.21 -4.31
CA LEU A 108 9.85 13.79 -4.58
C LEU A 108 8.70 12.87 -4.11
N HIS A 109 8.85 11.56 -4.26
CA HIS A 109 7.86 10.59 -3.81
C HIS A 109 7.87 10.38 -2.30
N ASN A 110 9.03 10.51 -1.65
CA ASN A 110 9.12 10.48 -0.19
C ASN A 110 8.42 11.69 0.45
N ALA A 111 8.61 12.89 -0.11
CA ALA A 111 7.93 14.09 0.36
C ALA A 111 6.40 13.95 0.24
N VAL A 112 5.93 13.53 -0.94
CA VAL A 112 4.51 13.30 -1.19
C VAL A 112 3.96 12.16 -0.31
N TRP A 113 4.72 11.09 -0.09
CA TRP A 113 4.33 9.99 0.80
C TRP A 113 4.12 10.45 2.24
N LEU A 114 5.08 11.21 2.79
CA LEU A 114 4.99 11.76 4.14
C LEU A 114 3.83 12.76 4.27
N GLU A 115 3.63 13.61 3.26
CA GLU A 115 2.47 14.51 3.20
C GLU A 115 1.16 13.72 3.24
N GLY A 116 1.05 12.65 2.46
CA GLY A 116 -0.14 11.80 2.46
C GLY A 116 -0.42 11.11 3.80
N LEU A 117 0.64 10.66 4.49
CA LEU A 117 0.50 10.11 5.83
C LEU A 117 -0.05 11.14 6.82
N SER A 118 0.37 12.40 6.71
CA SER A 118 -0.16 13.46 7.59
C SER A 118 -1.66 13.69 7.37
N ARG A 119 -2.15 13.57 6.14
CA ARG A 119 -3.59 13.69 5.82
C ARG A 119 -4.41 12.50 6.31
N LEU A 120 -3.85 11.29 6.29
CA LEU A 120 -4.50 10.10 6.85
C LEU A 120 -4.61 10.15 8.38
N GLY A 121 -3.72 10.88 9.05
CA GLY A 121 -3.74 11.10 10.49
C GLY A 121 -4.74 12.17 10.96
N ASP A 122 -5.35 12.93 10.04
CA ASP A 122 -6.17 14.11 10.35
C ASP A 122 -7.62 13.88 9.83
N PRO A 123 -8.51 13.25 10.61
CA PRO A 123 -9.85 12.86 10.15
C PRO A 123 -10.79 14.04 9.83
N PHE A 124 -10.33 15.30 9.93
CA PHE A 124 -11.14 16.52 9.78
C PHE A 124 -10.70 17.48 8.66
N LYS A 125 -9.82 17.08 7.74
CA LYS A 125 -9.51 17.89 6.54
C LYS A 125 -9.93 17.20 5.25
N GLN A 126 -11.21 16.85 5.14
CA GLN A 126 -11.87 16.90 3.84
C GLN A 126 -12.13 18.38 3.57
N ASP A 127 -11.15 19.06 2.95
CA ASP A 127 -11.37 20.43 2.49
C ASP A 127 -12.54 20.43 1.50
N ASP A 128 -13.53 21.21 1.91
CA ASP A 128 -14.72 21.65 1.21
C ASP A 128 -14.37 22.19 -0.19
N GLN A 129 -14.29 21.30 -1.18
CA GLN A 129 -14.26 21.66 -2.61
C GLN A 129 -15.66 21.67 -3.24
N SER A 130 -16.71 21.96 -2.46
CA SER A 130 -18.05 22.21 -3.01
C SER A 130 -18.31 23.69 -3.40
N GLY A 131 -17.35 24.59 -3.15
CA GLY A 131 -17.49 26.02 -3.43
C GLY A 131 -16.68 26.53 -4.62
N ARG A 132 -17.08 26.25 -5.87
CA ARG A 132 -16.73 26.97 -7.13
C ARG A 132 -17.31 26.16 -8.31
N LYS A 133 -18.21 26.61 -9.17
CA LYS A 133 -18.77 27.91 -9.55
C LYS A 133 -20.14 27.64 -10.17
N ALA A 134 -21.16 28.44 -9.85
CA ALA A 134 -22.20 28.79 -10.80
C ALA A 134 -22.34 30.32 -10.72
N ARG A 135 -21.72 31.00 -11.68
CA ARG A 135 -22.18 32.31 -12.14
C ARG A 135 -23.16 32.05 -13.25
#